data_AF-A0A381KLR6-F1
#
_entry.id   AF-A0A381KLR6-F1
#
_cell.length_a   1.000
_cell.length_b   1.000
_cell.length_c   1.000
_cell.angle_alpha   90.00
_cell.angle_beta   90.00
_cell.angle_gamma   90.00
#
_symmetry.space_group_name_H-M   'P 1'
#
loop_
_entity.id
_entity.type
_entity.pdbx_description
1 polymer ?
#
loop_
_entity_poly.entity_id
_entity_poly.type
_entity_poly.pdbx_seq_one_letter_code
_entity_poly.pdbx_strand_id
1 'polypeptide(L)'
;MRTEKSLKRPITSFIILTNIIFLPLFLLVVVTIMLKLPTVISDIALCISAWSSTFAFMILFKKIYPGKKFLVHVKDRFRNKLKFSTVSIIISIQVLIAVVVIFILASKNHGIMPNFTVSSWGAFIYLFLKNLFAGSLGEELGWRGFVQNHLQKRHSPLKASIIVGFLVGDVAFTNMVYNRIQRA
;
A
#
# COMPACT_ATOMS: atom_id res chain seq x y z
N MET A 1 -5.05 18.20 33.46
CA MET A 1 -4.89 16.95 32.70
C MET A 1 -6.09 16.77 31.77
N ARG A 2 -5.94 16.90 30.44
CA ARG A 2 -7.01 16.52 29.50
C ARG A 2 -7.02 15.01 29.39
N THR A 3 -8.03 14.36 29.96
CA THR A 3 -8.35 12.95 29.70
C THR A 3 -8.69 12.84 28.21
N GLU A 4 -7.72 12.44 27.38
CA GLU A 4 -7.98 12.14 25.98
C GLU A 4 -8.97 10.98 25.90
N LYS A 5 -10.23 11.28 25.56
CA LYS A 5 -11.29 10.28 25.38
C LYS A 5 -10.87 9.31 24.29
N SER A 6 -10.86 8.02 24.62
CA SER A 6 -10.64 6.96 23.65
C SER A 6 -11.75 6.96 22.59
N LEU A 7 -11.36 6.72 21.33
CA LEU A 7 -12.30 6.67 20.20
C LEU A 7 -13.27 5.49 20.34
N LYS A 8 -14.58 5.77 20.31
CA LYS A 8 -15.64 4.74 20.37
C LYS A 8 -15.60 3.77 19.18
N ARG A 9 -15.22 4.25 17.98
CA ARG A 9 -15.12 3.46 16.74
C ARG A 9 -13.82 3.80 15.98
N PRO A 10 -12.68 3.23 16.39
CA PRO A 10 -11.37 3.64 15.86
C PRO A 10 -11.17 3.23 14.39
N ILE A 11 -11.71 2.09 13.95
CA ILE A 11 -11.61 1.61 12.55
C ILE A 11 -12.41 2.50 11.61
N THR A 12 -13.67 2.82 11.94
CA THR A 12 -14.52 3.71 11.11
C THR A 12 -13.90 5.10 10.99
N SER A 13 -13.40 5.65 12.09
CA SER A 13 -12.75 6.97 12.09
C SER A 13 -11.50 6.99 11.22
N PHE A 14 -10.75 5.88 11.23
CA PHE A 14 -9.59 5.70 10.36
C PHE A 14 -9.98 5.67 8.88
N ILE A 15 -10.97 4.87 8.49
CA ILE A 15 -11.43 4.78 7.09
C ILE A 15 -11.89 6.15 6.59
N ILE A 16 -12.69 6.87 7.39
CA ILE A 16 -13.17 8.21 7.03
C ILE A 16 -12.00 9.18 6.86
N LEU A 17 -11.06 9.20 7.81
CA LEU A 17 -9.92 10.12 7.75
C LEU A 17 -8.98 9.79 6.58
N THR A 18 -8.73 8.51 6.31
CA THR A 18 -7.95 8.06 5.16
C THR A 18 -8.58 8.58 3.87
N ASN A 19 -9.90 8.44 3.69
CA ASN A 19 -10.60 8.94 2.51
C ASN A 19 -10.57 10.48 2.39
N ILE A 20 -10.73 11.20 3.50
CA ILE A 20 -10.65 12.67 3.53
C ILE A 20 -9.26 13.17 3.11
N ILE A 21 -8.19 12.49 3.52
CA ILE A 21 -6.81 12.84 3.13
C ILE A 21 -6.53 12.40 1.70
N PHE A 22 -7.01 11.21 1.34
CA PHE A 22 -6.78 10.61 0.04
C PHE A 22 -7.38 11.41 -1.11
N LEU A 23 -8.64 11.85 -0.99
CA LEU A 23 -9.37 12.53 -2.06
C LEU A 23 -8.66 13.77 -2.62
N PRO A 24 -8.23 14.77 -1.81
CA PRO A 24 -7.53 15.94 -2.33
C PRO A 24 -6.15 15.60 -2.90
N LEU A 25 -5.43 14.65 -2.29
CA LEU A 25 -4.14 14.20 -2.79
C LEU A 25 -4.29 13.50 -4.14
N PHE A 26 -5.32 12.68 -4.31
CA PHE A 26 -5.62 12.02 -5.57
C PHE A 26 -6.08 13.01 -6.65
N LEU A 27 -6.87 14.02 -6.28
CA LEU A 27 -7.27 15.08 -7.22
C LEU A 27 -6.04 15.85 -7.72
N LEU A 28 -5.03 16.05 -6.87
CA LEU A 28 -3.75 16.62 -7.28
C LEU A 28 -3.04 15.74 -8.33
N VAL A 29 -3.07 14.41 -8.20
CA VAL A 29 -2.56 13.48 -9.23
C VAL A 29 -3.28 13.68 -10.56
N VAL A 30 -4.61 13.81 -10.53
CA VAL A 30 -5.39 14.04 -11.76
C VAL A 30 -5.00 15.37 -12.40
N VAL A 31 -4.83 16.43 -11.62
CA VAL A 31 -4.42 17.75 -12.12
C VAL A 31 -3.03 17.70 -12.75
N THR A 32 -2.05 17.00 -12.15
CA THR A 32 -0.71 16.88 -12.74
C THR A 32 -0.75 16.18 -14.10
N ILE A 33 -1.64 15.20 -14.27
CA ILE A 33 -1.85 14.52 -15.56
C ILE A 33 -2.54 15.45 -16.56
N MET A 34 -3.60 16.17 -16.15
CA MET A 34 -4.33 17.09 -17.03
C MET A 34 -3.45 18.23 -17.55
N LEU A 35 -2.52 18.70 -16.72
CA LEU A 35 -1.52 19.71 -17.08
C LEU A 35 -0.36 19.15 -17.93
N LYS A 36 -0.39 17.86 -18.28
CA LYS A 36 0.65 17.15 -19.05
C LYS A 36 2.05 17.32 -18.45
N LEU A 37 2.14 17.35 -17.13
CA LEU A 37 3.42 17.42 -16.43
C LEU A 37 4.22 16.13 -16.64
N PRO A 38 5.56 16.18 -16.45
CA PRO A 38 6.39 14.97 -16.49
C PRO A 38 5.82 13.85 -15.63
N THR A 39 5.84 12.62 -16.16
CA THR A 39 5.27 11.41 -15.51
C THR A 39 5.81 11.18 -14.10
N VAL A 40 7.06 11.57 -13.85
CA VAL A 40 7.71 11.52 -12.55
C VAL A 40 6.96 12.34 -11.50
N ILE A 41 6.42 13.50 -11.86
CA ILE A 41 5.68 14.37 -10.92
C ILE A 41 4.36 13.69 -10.53
N SER A 42 3.65 13.14 -11.50
CA SER A 42 2.41 12.38 -11.26
C SER A 42 2.65 11.11 -10.46
N ASP A 43 3.78 10.43 -10.68
CA ASP A 43 4.18 9.24 -9.91
C ASP A 43 4.53 9.58 -8.45
N ILE A 44 5.18 10.73 -8.20
CA ILE A 44 5.44 11.23 -6.83
C ILE A 44 4.12 11.61 -6.15
N ALA A 45 3.25 12.33 -6.83
CA ALA A 45 1.94 12.70 -6.30
C ALA A 45 1.11 11.44 -5.97
N LEU A 46 1.13 10.43 -6.83
CA LEU A 46 0.48 9.14 -6.59
C LEU A 46 1.07 8.46 -5.35
N CYS A 47 2.40 8.44 -5.23
CA CYS A 47 3.08 7.89 -4.06
C CYS A 47 2.64 8.58 -2.76
N ILE A 48 2.54 9.92 -2.76
CA ILE A 48 2.08 10.68 -1.60
C ILE A 48 0.61 10.36 -1.28
N SER A 49 -0.24 10.20 -2.31
CA SER A 49 -1.64 9.85 -2.12
C SER A 49 -1.82 8.48 -1.46
N ALA A 50 -1.00 7.49 -1.82
CA ALA A 50 -1.05 6.16 -1.22
C ALA A 50 -0.66 6.16 0.27
N TRP A 51 0.13 7.15 0.72
CA TRP A 51 0.50 7.32 2.13
C TRP A 51 -0.63 7.90 2.99
N SER A 52 -1.78 8.26 2.39
CA SER A 52 -2.98 8.75 3.09
C SER A 52 -3.37 7.89 4.28
N SER A 53 -3.31 6.56 4.16
CA SER A 53 -3.67 5.63 5.25
C SER A 53 -2.65 5.69 6.39
N THR A 54 -1.36 5.83 6.09
CA THR A 54 -0.31 6.03 7.10
C THR A 54 -0.46 7.38 7.79
N PHE A 55 -0.78 8.45 7.06
CA PHE A 55 -1.06 9.77 7.65
C PHE A 55 -2.28 9.73 8.55
N ALA A 56 -3.38 9.11 8.11
CA ALA A 56 -4.57 8.92 8.93
C ALA A 56 -4.26 8.13 10.21
N PHE A 57 -3.45 7.07 10.10
CA PHE A 57 -3.01 6.31 11.27
C PHE A 57 -2.19 7.17 12.23
N MET A 58 -1.23 7.94 11.70
CA MET A 58 -0.36 8.81 12.51
C MET A 58 -1.15 9.88 13.25
N ILE A 59 -2.14 10.51 12.60
CA ILE A 59 -3.02 11.52 13.21
C ILE A 59 -3.89 10.90 14.32
N LEU A 60 -4.46 9.73 14.06
CA LEU A 60 -5.29 9.02 15.04
C LEU A 60 -4.47 8.31 16.11
N PHE A 61 -3.17 8.17 15.94
CA PHE A 61 -2.31 7.36 16.80
C PHE A 61 -2.42 7.78 18.27
N LYS A 62 -2.34 9.09 18.55
CA LYS A 62 -2.45 9.61 19.93
C LYS A 62 -3.80 9.29 20.57
N LYS A 63 -4.88 9.34 19.78
CA LYS A 63 -6.25 9.05 20.24
C LYS A 63 -6.52 7.55 20.43
N ILE A 64 -5.85 6.70 19.65
CA ILE A 64 -5.99 5.23 19.73
C ILE A 64 -5.09 4.66 20.83
N TYR A 65 -3.88 5.18 20.98
CA TYR A 65 -2.87 4.73 21.94
C TYR A 65 -2.39 5.91 22.81
N PRO A 66 -3.23 6.40 23.74
CA PRO A 66 -2.85 7.50 24.61
C PRO A 66 -1.59 7.15 25.43
N GLY A 67 -0.65 8.08 25.50
CA GLY A 67 0.61 7.93 26.25
C GLY A 67 1.71 7.13 25.56
N LYS A 68 1.49 6.54 24.38
CA LYS A 68 2.56 5.88 23.59
C LYS A 68 3.08 6.80 22.50
N LYS A 69 4.38 6.70 22.20
CA LYS A 69 5.00 7.39 21.04
C LYS A 69 4.85 6.51 19.79
N PHE A 70 4.44 7.13 18.66
CA PHE A 70 4.27 6.46 17.37
C PHE A 70 5.51 5.68 16.94
N LEU A 71 6.67 6.35 16.93
CA LEU A 71 7.94 5.73 16.53
C LEU A 71 8.33 4.53 17.40
N VAL A 72 8.02 4.57 18.70
CA VAL A 72 8.29 3.44 19.60
C VAL A 72 7.40 2.25 19.24
N HIS A 73 6.12 2.50 18.93
CA HIS A 73 5.20 1.44 18.51
C HIS A 73 5.60 0.82 17.17
N VAL A 74 5.96 1.65 16.18
CA VAL A 74 6.43 1.17 14.87
C VAL A 74 7.72 0.37 15.05
N LYS A 75 8.72 0.91 15.75
CA LYS A 75 9.99 0.22 16.01
C LYS A 75 9.78 -1.12 16.72
N ASP A 76 8.82 -1.19 17.64
CA ASP A 76 8.48 -2.43 18.35
C ASP A 76 7.98 -3.53 17.41
N ARG A 77 7.22 -3.17 16.37
CA ARG A 77 6.75 -4.12 15.36
C ARG A 77 7.89 -4.70 14.51
N PHE A 78 8.94 -3.92 14.28
CA PHE A 78 10.13 -4.36 13.53
C PHE A 78 11.23 -4.98 14.40
N ARG A 79 11.05 -5.07 15.73
CA ARG A 79 12.03 -5.70 16.63
C ARG A 79 12.12 -7.21 16.47
N ASN A 80 11.05 -7.86 16.04
CA ASN A 80 11.06 -9.31 15.83
C ASN A 80 11.95 -9.66 14.66
N LYS A 81 12.98 -10.48 14.90
CA LYS A 81 13.87 -10.98 13.84
C LYS A 81 13.06 -11.81 12.85
N LEU A 82 13.14 -11.46 11.57
CA LEU A 82 12.54 -12.26 10.51
C LEU A 82 13.28 -13.59 10.42
N LYS A 83 12.55 -14.71 10.48
CA LYS A 83 13.13 -16.03 10.27
C LYS A 83 13.52 -16.14 8.80
N PHE A 84 14.79 -16.44 8.53
CA PHE A 84 15.31 -16.57 7.17
C PHE A 84 14.52 -17.60 6.35
N SER A 85 14.12 -18.72 6.98
CA SER A 85 13.26 -19.74 6.37
C SER A 85 11.92 -19.16 5.87
N THR A 86 11.25 -18.32 6.67
CA THR A 86 9.99 -17.69 6.27
C THR A 86 10.18 -16.72 5.10
N VAL A 87 11.26 -15.92 5.13
CA VAL A 87 11.58 -14.99 4.04
C VAL A 87 11.87 -15.74 2.75
N SER A 88 12.68 -16.80 2.82
CA SER A 88 13.02 -17.65 1.67
C SER A 88 11.77 -18.28 1.06
N ILE A 89 10.86 -18.83 1.88
CA ILE A 89 9.58 -19.39 1.39
C ILE A 89 8.74 -18.33 0.66
N ILE A 90 8.61 -17.12 1.24
CA ILE A 90 7.84 -16.04 0.61
C ILE A 90 8.45 -15.67 -0.74
N ILE A 91 9.78 -15.51 -0.81
CA ILE A 91 10.47 -15.18 -2.07
C ILE A 91 10.28 -16.29 -3.09
N SER A 92 10.47 -17.55 -2.71
CA SER A 92 10.28 -18.71 -3.60
C SER A 92 8.87 -18.78 -4.17
N ILE A 93 7.84 -18.49 -3.35
CA ILE A 93 6.45 -18.43 -3.82
C ILE A 93 6.28 -17.30 -4.86
N GLN A 94 6.82 -16.10 -4.61
CA GLN A 94 6.71 -14.99 -5.56
C GLN A 94 7.43 -15.28 -6.89
N VAL A 95 8.62 -15.88 -6.83
CA VAL A 95 9.38 -16.29 -8.02
C VAL A 95 8.61 -17.36 -8.79
N LEU A 96 8.05 -18.36 -8.10
CA LEU A 96 7.26 -19.41 -8.72
C LEU A 96 6.04 -18.85 -9.46
N ILE A 97 5.28 -17.96 -8.82
CA ILE A 97 4.13 -17.30 -9.44
C ILE A 97 4.57 -16.51 -10.68
N ALA A 98 5.65 -15.73 -10.59
CA ALA A 98 6.17 -14.96 -11.71
C ALA A 98 6.57 -15.86 -12.90
N VAL A 99 7.28 -16.96 -12.63
CA VAL A 99 7.68 -17.94 -13.66
C VAL A 99 6.46 -18.57 -14.33
N VAL A 100 5.46 -18.98 -13.54
CA VAL A 100 4.21 -19.56 -14.07
C VAL A 100 3.47 -18.57 -14.97
N VAL A 101 3.37 -17.29 -14.55
CA VAL A 101 2.72 -16.25 -15.37
C VAL A 101 3.48 -16.01 -16.67
N ILE A 102 4.81 -15.91 -16.62
CA ILE A 102 5.65 -15.76 -17.82
C ILE A 102 5.46 -16.94 -18.77
N PHE A 103 5.43 -18.17 -18.24
CA PHE A 103 5.23 -19.38 -19.02
C PHE A 103 3.87 -19.40 -19.73
N ILE A 104 2.79 -19.05 -19.02
CA ILE A 104 1.44 -18.95 -19.60
C ILE A 104 1.41 -17.90 -20.72
N LEU A 105 2.04 -16.75 -20.53
CA LEU A 105 2.08 -15.69 -21.54
C LEU A 105 2.89 -16.08 -22.77
N ALA A 106 4.05 -16.72 -22.58
CA ALA A 106 4.90 -17.21 -23.67
C ALA A 106 4.19 -18.31 -24.49
N SER A 107 3.43 -19.19 -23.82
CA SER A 107 2.64 -20.23 -24.48
C SER A 107 1.51 -19.66 -25.34
N LYS A 108 0.83 -18.60 -24.87
CA LYS A 108 -0.23 -17.92 -25.65
C LYS A 108 0.29 -17.14 -26.85
N ASN A 109 1.51 -16.61 -26.77
CA ASN A 109 2.11 -15.79 -27.84
C ASN A 109 2.94 -16.61 -28.84
N HIS A 110 2.68 -17.92 -29.00
CA HIS A 110 3.41 -18.81 -29.93
C HIS A 110 4.94 -18.82 -29.70
N GLY A 111 5.39 -18.70 -28.44
CA GLY A 111 6.82 -18.67 -28.12
C GLY A 111 7.48 -17.29 -28.30
N ILE A 112 6.74 -16.25 -28.71
CA ILE A 112 7.20 -14.87 -28.62
C ILE A 112 7.15 -14.48 -27.14
N MET A 113 8.31 -14.54 -26.47
CA MET A 113 8.44 -14.01 -25.12
C MET A 113 7.94 -12.57 -25.10
N PRO A 114 7.15 -12.16 -24.08
CA PRO A 114 6.89 -10.75 -23.87
C PRO A 114 8.24 -10.02 -23.85
N ASN A 115 8.40 -9.00 -24.68
CA ASN A 115 9.57 -8.13 -24.64
C ASN A 115 9.59 -7.42 -23.29
N PHE A 116 10.23 -8.03 -22.28
CA PHE A 116 10.59 -7.39 -21.03
C PHE A 116 11.72 -6.39 -21.32
N THR A 117 11.37 -5.31 -21.99
CA THR A 117 12.24 -4.15 -22.24
C THR A 117 12.30 -3.34 -20.96
N VAL A 118 12.94 -3.89 -19.93
CA VAL A 118 13.51 -3.05 -18.88
C VAL A 118 14.81 -2.52 -19.46
N SER A 119 14.69 -1.55 -20.37
CA SER A 119 15.76 -1.11 -21.28
C SER A 119 16.98 -0.52 -20.57
N SER A 120 16.92 -0.33 -19.25
CA SER A 120 18.08 -0.02 -18.42
C SER A 120 17.87 -0.46 -16.97
N TRP A 121 18.98 -0.73 -16.28
CA TRP A 121 19.02 -0.92 -14.82
C TRP A 121 18.34 0.25 -14.07
N GLY A 122 18.42 1.47 -14.62
CA GLY A 122 17.74 2.65 -14.08
C GLY A 122 16.21 2.54 -14.10
N ALA A 123 15.62 2.01 -15.18
CA ALA A 123 14.18 1.77 -15.24
C ALA A 123 13.73 0.70 -14.24
N PHE A 124 14.55 -0.34 -14.02
CA PHE A 124 14.28 -1.36 -13.02
C PHE A 124 14.22 -0.77 -11.61
N ILE A 125 15.26 -0.02 -11.22
CA ILE A 125 15.34 0.64 -9.90
C ILE A 125 14.17 1.60 -9.73
N TYR A 126 13.86 2.39 -10.76
CA TYR A 126 12.74 3.32 -10.73
C TYR A 126 11.41 2.61 -10.45
N LEU A 127 11.08 1.57 -11.22
CA LEU A 127 9.86 0.80 -11.04
C LEU A 127 9.84 0.09 -9.68
N PHE A 128 10.97 -0.44 -9.23
CA PHE A 128 11.08 -1.07 -7.92
C PHE A 128 10.77 -0.07 -6.80
N LEU A 129 11.45 1.09 -6.78
CA LEU A 129 11.24 2.13 -5.77
C LEU A 129 9.82 2.67 -5.82
N LYS A 130 9.29 2.94 -7.02
CA LYS A 130 7.90 3.37 -7.21
C LYS A 130 6.92 2.40 -6.56
N ASN A 131 7.02 1.10 -6.86
CA ASN A 131 6.11 0.09 -6.30
C ASN A 131 6.32 -0.12 -4.79
N LEU A 132 7.57 -0.03 -4.31
CA LEU A 132 7.90 -0.16 -2.90
C LEU A 132 7.30 0.98 -2.07
N PHE A 133 7.46 2.23 -2.52
CA PHE A 133 7.01 3.40 -1.77
C PHE A 133 5.51 3.68 -1.97
N ALA A 134 5.00 3.58 -3.20
CA ALA A 134 3.60 3.88 -3.50
C ALA A 134 2.65 2.75 -3.10
N GLY A 135 3.11 1.51 -3.00
CA GLY A 135 2.26 0.39 -2.57
C GLY A 135 2.56 -0.04 -1.14
N SER A 136 3.59 -0.87 -1.01
CA SER A 136 3.79 -1.64 0.22
C SER A 136 4.23 -0.80 1.41
N LEU A 137 5.09 0.21 1.27
CA LEU A 137 5.49 1.00 2.46
C LEU A 137 4.41 1.98 2.91
N GLY A 138 3.76 2.65 1.95
CA GLY A 138 2.79 3.71 2.23
C GLY A 138 1.49 3.21 2.84
N GLU A 139 1.01 2.04 2.41
CA GLU A 139 -0.32 1.55 2.78
C GLU A 139 -0.29 0.58 3.96
N GLU A 140 0.77 -0.22 4.08
CA GLU A 140 0.82 -1.37 4.99
C GLU A 140 0.78 -0.99 6.47
N LEU A 141 1.36 0.16 6.86
CA LEU A 141 1.34 0.63 8.24
C LEU A 141 -0.08 0.94 8.73
N GLY A 142 -0.93 1.50 7.88
CA GLY A 142 -2.34 1.79 8.21
C GLY A 142 -3.19 0.52 8.20
N TRP A 143 -3.15 -0.24 7.10
CA TRP A 143 -4.05 -1.38 6.92
C TRP A 143 -3.64 -2.60 7.75
N ARG A 144 -2.42 -3.11 7.59
CA ARG A 144 -1.96 -4.28 8.36
C ARG A 144 -1.47 -3.88 9.74
N GLY A 145 -0.79 -2.74 9.85
CA GLY A 145 -0.26 -2.25 11.12
C GLY A 145 -1.36 -1.86 12.12
N PHE A 146 -2.47 -1.29 11.65
CA PHE A 146 -3.58 -0.87 12.51
C PHE A 146 -4.87 -1.67 12.31
N VAL A 147 -5.50 -1.59 11.13
CA VAL A 147 -6.85 -2.14 10.91
C VAL A 147 -6.89 -3.66 11.13
N GLN A 148 -5.99 -4.41 10.50
CA GLN A 148 -5.92 -5.87 10.62
C GLN A 148 -5.66 -6.29 12.07
N ASN A 149 -4.69 -5.65 12.73
CA ASN A 149 -4.39 -5.90 14.14
C ASN A 149 -5.57 -5.61 15.07
N HIS A 150 -6.41 -4.62 14.76
CA HIS A 150 -7.58 -4.30 15.55
C HIS A 150 -8.75 -5.27 15.28
N LEU A 151 -8.94 -5.70 14.03
CA LEU A 151 -9.96 -6.67 13.64
C LEU A 151 -9.67 -8.07 14.18
N GLN A 152 -8.41 -8.52 14.16
CA GLN A 152 -8.02 -9.84 14.68
C GLN A 152 -8.25 -10.00 16.19
N LYS A 153 -8.43 -8.90 16.94
CA LYS A 153 -8.84 -8.96 18.35
C LYS A 153 -10.30 -9.37 18.55
N ARG A 154 -11.14 -9.22 17.52
CA ARG A 154 -12.60 -9.45 17.60
C ARG A 154 -13.10 -10.48 16.60
N HIS A 155 -12.30 -10.80 15.59
CA HIS A 155 -12.65 -11.72 14.50
C HIS A 155 -11.52 -12.71 14.26
N SER A 156 -11.85 -13.85 13.63
CA SER A 156 -10.84 -14.80 13.19
C SER A 156 -9.90 -14.18 12.14
N PRO A 157 -8.65 -14.66 12.02
CA PRO A 157 -7.68 -14.14 11.06
C PRO A 157 -8.20 -14.11 9.62
N LEU A 158 -8.98 -15.11 9.21
CA LEU A 158 -9.59 -15.18 7.89
C LEU A 158 -10.60 -14.05 7.67
N LYS A 159 -11.54 -13.87 8.59
CA LYS A 159 -12.56 -12.80 8.51
C LYS A 159 -11.91 -11.41 8.49
N ALA A 160 -10.90 -11.20 9.34
CA ALA A 160 -10.16 -9.95 9.38
C ALA A 160 -9.44 -9.66 8.04
N SER A 161 -8.81 -10.66 7.44
CA SER A 161 -8.12 -10.51 6.15
C SER A 161 -9.07 -10.22 4.99
N ILE A 162 -10.26 -10.84 4.97
CA ILE A 162 -11.29 -10.56 3.95
C ILE A 162 -11.77 -9.10 4.06
N ILE A 163 -12.06 -8.63 5.28
CA ILE A 163 -12.51 -7.25 5.51
C ILE A 163 -11.43 -6.25 5.07
N VAL A 164 -10.17 -6.49 5.46
CA VAL A 164 -9.06 -5.61 5.07
C VAL A 164 -8.84 -5.63 3.56
N GLY A 165 -8.91 -6.81 2.92
CA GLY A 165 -8.79 -6.92 1.48
C GLY A 165 -9.83 -6.10 0.72
N PHE A 166 -11.08 -6.10 1.20
CA PHE A 166 -12.14 -5.27 0.62
C PHE A 166 -11.84 -3.77 0.78
N LEU A 167 -11.40 -3.33 1.95
CA LEU A 167 -11.09 -1.92 2.23
C LEU A 167 -9.85 -1.41 1.46
N VAL A 168 -8.85 -2.26 1.24
CA VAL A 168 -7.66 -1.93 0.42
C VAL A 168 -8.00 -1.92 -1.07
N GLY A 169 -8.98 -2.72 -1.50
CA GLY A 169 -9.42 -2.81 -2.89
C GLY A 169 -9.82 -1.47 -3.50
N ASP A 170 -10.41 -0.57 -2.70
CA ASP A 170 -10.75 0.80 -3.12
C ASP A 170 -9.50 1.62 -3.51
N VAL A 171 -8.38 1.42 -2.83
CA VAL A 171 -7.11 2.08 -3.16
C VAL A 171 -6.49 1.46 -4.42
N ALA A 172 -6.60 0.14 -4.59
CA ALA A 172 -6.13 -0.56 -5.80
C ALA A 172 -6.88 -0.14 -7.07
N PHE A 173 -8.18 0.15 -6.96
CA PHE A 173 -8.98 0.72 -8.06
C PHE A 173 -8.39 2.03 -8.57
N THR A 174 -7.81 2.82 -7.68
CA THR A 174 -7.18 4.11 -8.01
C THR A 174 -5.94 3.94 -8.89
N ASN A 175 -5.08 2.96 -8.58
CA ASN A 175 -3.93 2.63 -9.42
C ASN A 175 -4.36 2.14 -10.81
N MET A 176 -5.50 1.45 -10.91
CA MET A 176 -6.07 1.05 -12.19
C MET A 176 -6.53 2.26 -13.02
N VAL A 177 -7.20 3.23 -12.39
CA VAL A 177 -7.62 4.49 -13.02
C VAL A 177 -6.41 5.29 -13.49
N TYR A 178 -5.39 5.46 -12.63
CA TYR A 178 -4.14 6.16 -12.96
C TYR A 178 -3.46 5.57 -14.21
N ASN A 179 -3.28 4.25 -14.23
CA ASN A 179 -2.65 3.55 -15.36
C ASN A 179 -3.51 3.57 -16.63
N ARG A 180 -4.82 3.79 -16.52
CA ARG A 180 -5.72 3.92 -17.68
C ARG A 180 -5.67 5.34 -18.26
N ILE A 181 -5.65 6.37 -17.40
CA ILE A 181 -5.54 7.78 -17.82
C ILE A 181 -4.19 8.04 -18.49
N GLN A 182 -3.09 7.48 -17.96
CA GLN A 182 -1.76 7.59 -18.59
C GLN A 182 -1.65 6.92 -19.97
N ARG A 183 -2.58 6.02 -20.32
CA ARG A 183 -2.61 5.29 -21.60
C ARG A 183 -3.60 5.85 -22.62
N ALA A 184 -4.41 6.84 -22.24
CA ALA A 184 -5.39 7.51 -23.08
C ALA A 184 -4.82 8.84 -23.62
#